data_AF-E4KX16-F1
#
_entry.id   AF-E4KX16-F1
#
_cell.length_a   1.000
_cell.length_b   1.000
_cell.length_c   1.000
_cell.angle_alpha   90.00
_cell.angle_beta   90.00
_cell.angle_gamma   90.00
#
_symmetry.space_group_name_H-M   'P 1'
#
loop_
_entity.id
_entity.type
_entity.pdbx_description
1 polymer ?
#
loop_
_entity_poly.entity_id
_entity_poly.type
_entity_poly.pdbx_seq_one_letter_code
_entity_poly.pdbx_strand_id
1 'polypeptide(L)'
;MVIKNLKSKKNLAFIIFAILIIFSTCFYHAKIRKPDAYVTMDPLTVQFHFTGYDGSGKAEIEILEYPKIVSLKNEKDREDIEKILHNPSIEWSKNENLRNGEEIFYYLRYPDTGKYNIKFDREYGSTGTRVQDLIPKN
;
A
#
# COMPACT_ATOMS: atom_id res chain seq x y z
N MET A 1 10.89 -21.20 52.74
CA MET A 1 10.33 -20.26 51.74
C MET A 1 11.20 -19.01 51.72
N VAL A 2 12.17 -18.92 50.81
CA VAL A 2 13.07 -17.77 50.73
C VAL A 2 12.47 -16.77 49.75
N ILE A 3 11.69 -15.82 50.25
CA ILE A 3 11.36 -14.61 49.50
C ILE A 3 12.64 -13.77 49.51
N LYS A 4 13.48 -13.95 48.48
CA LYS A 4 14.72 -13.17 48.30
C LYS A 4 14.33 -11.69 48.18
N ASN A 5 14.67 -10.93 49.21
CA ASN A 5 14.64 -9.46 49.23
C ASN A 5 15.41 -8.92 48.02
N LEU A 6 14.69 -8.53 46.96
CA LEU A 6 15.23 -7.83 45.79
C LEU A 6 15.42 -6.32 46.01
N LYS A 7 15.57 -5.88 47.27
CA LYS A 7 15.87 -4.47 47.63
C LYS A 7 17.37 -4.20 47.63
N SER A 8 18.02 -4.38 46.47
CA SER A 8 19.29 -3.72 46.18
C SER A 8 19.00 -2.62 45.16
N LYS A 9 19.32 -1.36 45.48
CA LYS A 9 19.17 -0.21 44.55
C LYS A 9 19.79 -0.49 43.17
N LYS A 10 20.83 -1.33 43.11
CA LYS A 10 21.49 -1.76 41.86
C LYS A 10 20.60 -2.66 40.99
N ASN A 11 19.80 -3.55 41.60
CA ASN A 11 18.90 -4.45 40.87
C ASN A 11 17.69 -3.69 40.30
N LEU A 12 17.16 -2.71 41.04
CA LEU A 12 16.07 -1.86 40.56
C LEU A 12 16.53 -0.98 39.37
N ALA A 13 17.72 -0.39 39.47
CA ALA A 13 18.30 0.39 38.37
C ALA A 13 18.52 -0.47 37.11
N PHE A 14 18.99 -1.71 37.26
CA PHE A 14 19.17 -2.64 36.15
C PHE A 14 17.85 -3.03 35.47
N ILE A 15 16.80 -3.27 36.25
CA ILE A 15 15.46 -3.57 35.74
C ILE A 15 14.90 -2.37 34.95
N ILE A 16 15.02 -1.16 35.48
CA ILE A 16 14.59 0.06 34.79
C ILE A 16 15.35 0.25 33.47
N PHE A 17 16.68 0.02 33.48
CA PHE A 17 17.50 0.13 32.28
C PHE A 17 17.12 -0.91 31.21
N ALA A 18 16.86 -2.16 31.61
CA ALA A 18 16.41 -3.21 30.71
C ALA A 18 15.06 -2.87 30.05
N ILE A 19 14.10 -2.34 30.82
CA ILE A 19 12.82 -1.87 30.30
C ILE A 19 13.03 -0.74 29.28
N LEU A 20 13.92 0.20 29.58
CA LEU A 20 14.21 1.34 28.69
C LEU A 20 14.82 0.89 27.37
N ILE A 21 15.72 -0.11 27.38
CA ILE A 21 16.28 -0.72 26.16
C ILE A 21 15.17 -1.39 25.34
N ILE A 22 14.28 -2.15 25.97
CA ILE A 22 13.15 -2.80 25.28
C ILE A 22 12.26 -1.74 24.63
N PHE A 23 11.86 -0.71 25.37
CA PHE A 23 11.05 0.39 24.84
C PHE A 23 11.74 1.12 23.68
N SER A 24 13.04 1.44 23.82
CA SER A 24 13.81 2.09 22.76
C SER A 24 13.91 1.21 21.50
N THR A 25 14.10 -0.10 21.68
CA THR A 25 14.21 -1.05 20.56
C THR A 25 12.87 -1.21 19.85
N CYS A 26 11.78 -1.38 20.60
CA CYS A 26 10.42 -1.40 20.06
C CYS A 26 10.07 -0.10 19.33
N PHE A 27 10.41 1.05 19.92
CA PHE A 27 10.14 2.36 19.30
C PHE A 27 10.95 2.56 18.01
N TYR A 28 12.22 2.16 18.00
CA TYR A 28 13.06 2.21 16.80
C TYR A 28 12.51 1.34 15.67
N HIS A 29 12.13 0.09 15.98
CA HIS A 29 11.53 -0.81 15.01
C HIS A 29 10.17 -0.32 14.48
N ALA A 30 9.33 0.27 15.34
CA ALA A 30 8.00 0.72 14.97
C ALA A 30 7.99 2.07 14.23
N LYS A 31 8.87 3.01 14.57
CA LYS A 31 8.77 4.40 14.12
C LYS A 31 9.94 4.91 13.28
N ILE A 32 11.12 4.28 13.36
CA ILE A 32 12.37 4.82 12.78
C ILE A 32 12.97 3.88 11.71
N ARG A 33 12.48 2.64 11.57
CA ARG A 33 12.98 1.73 10.53
C ARG A 33 12.87 2.39 9.15
N LYS A 34 14.02 2.71 8.56
CA LYS A 34 14.11 3.23 7.19
C LYS A 34 13.41 2.25 6.25
N PRO A 35 12.63 2.75 5.27
CA PRO A 35 11.99 1.88 4.30
C PRO A 35 13.05 1.12 3.49
N ASP A 36 12.69 -0.08 3.04
CA ASP A 36 13.55 -0.90 2.20
C ASP A 36 13.57 -0.35 0.76
N ALA A 37 12.48 0.29 0.33
CA ALA A 37 12.42 1.14 -0.86
C ALA A 37 11.53 2.37 -0.68
N TYR A 38 11.92 3.45 -1.33
CA TYR A 38 11.08 4.62 -1.53
C TYR A 38 10.65 4.67 -2.99
N VAL A 39 9.35 4.72 -3.23
CA VAL A 39 8.73 4.62 -4.54
C VAL A 39 7.94 5.88 -4.82
N THR A 40 8.10 6.41 -6.03
CA THR A 40 7.25 7.48 -6.53
C THR A 40 6.11 6.89 -7.34
N MET A 41 4.91 7.41 -7.08
CA MET A 41 3.73 7.08 -7.86
C MET A 41 3.66 7.81 -9.19
N ASP A 42 4.63 8.69 -9.52
CA ASP A 42 4.64 9.41 -10.78
C ASP A 42 5.68 8.82 -11.76
N PRO A 43 5.30 8.50 -13.01
CA PRO A 43 3.95 8.54 -13.57
C PRO A 43 3.18 7.22 -13.32
N LEU A 44 1.98 7.31 -12.73
CA LEU A 44 1.00 6.22 -12.68
C LEU A 44 -0.16 6.64 -13.58
N THR A 45 -0.28 5.98 -14.72
CA THR A 45 -1.30 6.29 -15.72
C THR A 45 -2.27 5.12 -15.83
N VAL A 46 -3.55 5.41 -15.58
CA VAL A 46 -4.64 4.43 -15.60
C VAL A 46 -5.62 4.81 -16.70
N GLN A 47 -5.92 3.89 -17.60
CA GLN A 47 -6.88 4.05 -18.67
C GLN A 47 -8.11 3.20 -18.40
N PHE A 48 -9.29 3.76 -18.68
CA PHE A 48 -10.55 3.06 -18.56
C PHE A 48 -11.06 2.62 -19.92
N HIS A 49 -11.54 1.38 -19.96
CA HIS A 49 -12.22 0.81 -21.11
C HIS A 49 -13.64 0.43 -20.70
N PHE A 50 -14.63 1.11 -21.29
CA PHE A 50 -16.04 0.81 -21.08
C PHE A 50 -16.55 0.01 -22.26
N THR A 51 -17.19 -1.13 -21.98
CA THR A 51 -17.72 -2.01 -23.02
C THR A 51 -19.15 -2.42 -22.71
N GLY A 52 -19.91 -2.72 -23.76
CA GLY A 52 -21.29 -3.20 -23.67
C GLY A 52 -22.35 -2.11 -23.86
N TYR A 53 -23.54 -2.40 -23.36
CA TYR A 53 -24.74 -1.58 -23.56
C TYR A 53 -25.10 -0.80 -22.30
N ASP A 54 -25.75 0.34 -22.46
CA ASP A 54 -26.27 1.14 -21.36
C ASP A 54 -27.19 0.31 -20.46
N GLY A 55 -26.83 0.23 -19.16
CA GLY A 55 -27.51 -0.59 -18.15
C GLY A 55 -27.00 -2.02 -18.00
N SER A 56 -26.06 -2.45 -18.84
CA SER A 56 -25.35 -3.73 -18.74
C SER A 56 -23.86 -3.60 -19.08
N GLY A 57 -23.32 -2.38 -19.00
CA GLY A 57 -21.94 -2.09 -19.35
C GLY A 57 -20.96 -2.62 -18.31
N LYS A 58 -19.71 -2.81 -18.73
CA LYS A 58 -18.59 -3.19 -17.88
C LYS A 58 -17.46 -2.19 -18.00
N ALA A 59 -16.73 -2.00 -16.91
CA ALA A 59 -15.51 -1.20 -16.87
C ALA A 59 -14.29 -2.10 -16.64
N GLU A 60 -13.28 -1.89 -17.44
CA GLU A 60 -11.96 -2.50 -17.30
C GLU A 60 -10.93 -1.38 -17.15
N ILE A 61 -9.91 -1.63 -16.32
CA ILE A 61 -8.78 -0.72 -16.14
C ILE A 61 -7.56 -1.36 -16.78
N GLU A 62 -6.83 -0.56 -17.55
CA GLU A 62 -5.48 -0.85 -17.99
C GLU A 62 -4.50 0.13 -17.36
N ILE A 63 -3.42 -0.39 -16.78
CA ILE A 63 -2.34 0.44 -16.21
C ILE A 63 -1.25 0.55 -17.26
N LEU A 64 -1.03 1.76 -17.76
CA LEU A 64 -0.06 2.04 -18.81
C LEU A 64 1.34 2.30 -18.24
N GLU A 65 1.40 2.94 -17.07
CA GLU A 65 2.66 3.29 -16.41
C GLU A 65 2.61 2.92 -14.94
N TYR A 66 3.69 2.30 -14.45
CA TYR A 66 3.80 1.81 -13.08
C TYR A 66 4.67 2.73 -12.21
N PRO A 67 4.47 2.71 -10.87
CA PRO A 67 5.31 3.44 -9.93
C PRO A 67 6.79 3.07 -10.07
N LYS A 68 7.68 4.05 -9.82
CA LYS A 68 9.13 3.90 -9.99
C LYS A 68 9.86 3.94 -8.66
N ILE A 69 10.91 3.14 -8.56
CA ILE A 69 11.76 3.13 -7.36
C ILE A 69 12.72 4.33 -7.41
N VAL A 70 12.59 5.23 -6.44
CA VAL A 70 13.46 6.41 -6.29
C VAL A 70 14.72 6.05 -5.51
N SER A 71 14.58 5.24 -4.46
CA SER A 71 15.71 4.80 -3.65
C SER A 71 15.50 3.41 -3.09
N LEU A 72 16.59 2.65 -3.03
CA LEU A 72 16.63 1.31 -2.45
C LEU A 72 17.68 1.25 -1.35
N LYS A 73 17.36 0.53 -0.28
CA LYS A 73 18.31 0.22 0.78
C LYS A 73 19.34 -0.84 0.33
N ASN A 74 18.92 -1.78 -0.51
CA ASN A 74 19.73 -2.87 -1.00
C ASN A 74 19.35 -3.18 -2.45
N GLU A 75 20.32 -3.08 -3.34
CA GLU A 75 20.09 -3.19 -4.79
C GLU A 75 19.63 -4.59 -5.21
N LYS A 76 19.97 -5.64 -4.45
CA LYS A 76 19.55 -7.02 -4.73
C LYS A 76 18.04 -7.22 -4.63
N ASP A 77 17.35 -6.34 -3.91
CA ASP A 77 15.91 -6.44 -3.68
C ASP A 77 15.09 -5.73 -4.78
N ARG A 78 15.76 -5.06 -5.74
CA ARG A 78 15.11 -4.29 -6.81
C ARG A 78 14.11 -5.11 -7.61
N GLU A 79 14.52 -6.25 -8.15
CA GLU A 79 13.66 -7.06 -9.02
C GLU A 79 12.39 -7.55 -8.31
N ASP A 80 12.51 -7.94 -7.04
CA ASP A 80 11.36 -8.38 -6.25
C ASP A 80 10.40 -7.21 -5.98
N ILE A 81 10.94 -6.03 -5.68
CA ILE A 81 10.13 -4.83 -5.46
C ILE A 81 9.46 -4.39 -6.76
N GLU A 82 10.14 -4.42 -7.90
CA GLU A 82 9.55 -4.10 -9.21
C GLU A 82 8.40 -5.05 -9.55
N LYS A 83 8.54 -6.36 -9.29
CA LYS A 83 7.44 -7.33 -9.45
C LYS A 83 6.22 -6.97 -8.59
N ILE A 84 6.43 -6.54 -7.35
CA ILE A 84 5.34 -6.06 -6.49
C ILE A 84 4.68 -4.82 -7.09
N LEU A 85 5.47 -3.84 -7.54
CA LEU A 85 4.96 -2.59 -8.13
C LEU A 85 4.18 -2.81 -9.43
N HIS A 86 4.47 -3.90 -10.16
CA HIS A 86 3.80 -4.26 -11.41
C HIS A 86 2.56 -5.15 -11.20
N ASN A 87 2.28 -5.58 -9.98
CA ASN A 87 1.11 -6.41 -9.67
C ASN A 87 0.19 -5.75 -8.63
N PRO A 88 -0.35 -4.55 -8.91
CA PRO A 88 -1.32 -3.95 -8.01
C PRO A 88 -2.64 -4.71 -8.03
N SER A 89 -3.34 -4.69 -6.91
CA SER A 89 -4.74 -5.06 -6.81
C SER A 89 -5.63 -3.85 -7.08
N ILE A 90 -6.68 -4.04 -7.87
CA ILE A 90 -7.67 -3.01 -8.18
C ILE A 90 -8.98 -3.38 -7.49
N GLU A 91 -9.41 -2.54 -6.56
CA GLU A 91 -10.70 -2.67 -5.90
C GLU A 91 -11.69 -1.69 -6.51
N TRP A 92 -12.85 -2.20 -6.90
CA TRP A 92 -13.91 -1.40 -7.53
C TRP A 92 -15.06 -1.14 -6.57
N SER A 93 -15.62 0.06 -6.63
CA SER A 93 -16.95 0.33 -6.05
C SER A 93 -18.05 -0.41 -6.80
N LYS A 94 -17.98 -0.37 -8.13
CA LYS A 94 -18.84 -1.09 -9.08
C LYS A 94 -18.16 -1.10 -10.45
N ASN A 95 -18.13 -2.25 -11.13
CA ASN A 95 -17.52 -2.39 -12.46
C ASN A 95 -18.41 -3.13 -13.49
N GLU A 96 -19.61 -3.57 -13.09
CA GLU A 96 -20.58 -4.22 -13.98
C GLU A 96 -21.96 -3.58 -13.86
N ASN A 97 -22.82 -3.82 -14.85
CA ASN A 97 -24.17 -3.23 -14.94
C ASN A 97 -24.13 -1.70 -14.88
N LEU A 98 -23.16 -1.13 -15.58
CA LEU A 98 -22.90 0.30 -15.64
C LEU A 98 -23.83 0.99 -16.64
N ARG A 99 -24.13 2.25 -16.36
CA ARG A 99 -24.91 3.14 -17.23
C ARG A 99 -24.12 4.35 -17.67
N ASN A 100 -24.45 4.90 -18.82
CA ASN A 100 -23.84 6.15 -19.28
C ASN A 100 -24.11 7.27 -18.26
N GLY A 101 -23.06 8.01 -17.93
CA GLY A 101 -23.11 9.11 -16.96
C GLY A 101 -23.03 8.68 -15.49
N GLU A 102 -22.94 7.38 -15.18
CA GLU A 102 -22.70 6.87 -13.83
C GLU A 102 -21.26 7.17 -13.38
N GLU A 103 -21.08 7.57 -12.13
CA GLU A 103 -19.75 7.75 -11.53
C GLU A 103 -19.31 6.45 -10.86
N ILE A 104 -18.11 6.00 -11.20
CA ILE A 104 -17.49 4.83 -10.58
C ILE A 104 -16.15 5.22 -9.97
N PHE A 105 -15.82 4.58 -8.87
CA PHE A 105 -14.56 4.76 -8.16
C PHE A 105 -13.78 3.44 -8.15
N TYR A 106 -12.48 3.55 -8.33
CA TYR A 106 -11.53 2.45 -8.12
C TYR A 106 -10.47 2.86 -7.11
N TYR A 107 -9.91 1.87 -6.44
CA TYR A 107 -8.80 2.00 -5.51
C TYR A 107 -7.67 1.08 -5.97
N LEU A 108 -6.50 1.66 -6.23
CA LEU A 108 -5.29 0.90 -6.48
C LEU A 108 -4.63 0.56 -5.14
N ARG A 109 -4.29 -0.70 -4.91
CA ARG A 109 -3.63 -1.16 -3.69
C ARG A 109 -2.48 -2.10 -4.00
N TYR A 110 -1.49 -2.09 -3.12
CA TYR A 110 -0.40 -3.07 -3.11
C TYR A 110 -0.50 -3.88 -1.81
N PRO A 111 -1.43 -4.85 -1.75
CA PRO A 111 -1.75 -5.54 -0.50
C PRO A 111 -0.64 -6.48 -0.02
N ASP A 112 0.18 -6.99 -0.94
CA ASP A 112 1.30 -7.89 -0.62
C ASP A 112 2.63 -7.25 -0.99
N THR A 113 3.28 -6.62 -0.01
CA THR A 113 4.67 -6.17 -0.13
C THR A 113 5.67 -7.21 0.40
N GLY A 114 5.19 -8.41 0.73
CA GLY A 114 5.97 -9.50 1.32
C GLY A 114 6.73 -9.08 2.58
N LYS A 115 8.05 -9.24 2.55
CA LYS A 115 8.96 -8.85 3.64
C LYS A 115 9.41 -7.39 3.58
N TYR A 116 9.09 -6.67 2.50
CA TYR A 116 9.62 -5.34 2.22
C TYR A 116 8.75 -4.26 2.83
N ASN A 117 9.39 -3.33 3.53
CA ASN A 117 8.75 -2.09 3.97
C ASN A 117 8.89 -1.03 2.87
N ILE A 118 7.93 -0.98 1.94
CA ILE A 118 7.92 -0.03 0.82
C ILE A 118 7.17 1.23 1.25
N LYS A 119 7.82 2.39 1.12
CA LYS A 119 7.19 3.68 1.37
C LYS A 119 6.92 4.38 0.04
N PHE A 120 5.68 4.78 -0.15
CA PHE A 120 5.24 5.56 -1.30
C PHE A 120 5.28 7.06 -0.97
N ASP A 121 5.52 7.89 -1.98
CA ASP A 121 5.54 9.35 -1.86
C ASP A 121 4.16 9.96 -1.61
N ARG A 122 3.10 9.31 -2.07
CA ARG A 122 1.70 9.66 -1.80
C ARG A 122 0.86 8.43 -1.44
N GLU A 123 -0.20 8.65 -0.68
CA GLU A 123 -1.21 7.63 -0.38
C GLU A 123 -2.06 7.32 -1.61
N TYR A 124 -2.54 6.08 -1.67
CA TYR A 124 -3.53 5.64 -2.65
C TYR A 124 -4.86 6.36 -2.41
N GLY A 125 -5.42 6.98 -3.44
CA GLY A 125 -6.73 7.62 -3.40
C GLY A 125 -7.74 6.91 -4.29
N SER A 126 -9.03 7.04 -3.95
CA SER A 126 -10.09 6.79 -4.93
C SER A 126 -9.96 7.79 -6.05
N THR A 127 -9.81 7.30 -7.28
CA THR A 127 -10.02 8.13 -8.45
C THR A 127 -11.37 7.78 -9.05
N GLY A 128 -12.22 8.79 -9.17
CA GLY A 128 -13.51 8.67 -9.81
C GLY A 128 -13.38 8.86 -11.31
N THR A 129 -14.14 8.10 -12.08
CA THR A 129 -14.35 8.37 -13.51
C THR A 129 -15.83 8.27 -13.83
N ARG A 130 -16.22 8.87 -14.95
CA ARG A 130 -17.59 8.82 -15.45
C ARG A 130 -17.67 7.81 -16.58
N VAL A 131 -18.64 6.90 -16.48
CA VAL A 131 -18.93 5.92 -17.52
C VAL A 131 -19.46 6.65 -18.75
N GLN A 132 -18.87 6.35 -19.90
CA GLN A 132 -19.21 6.96 -21.18
C GLN A 132 -19.12 5.92 -22.29
N ASP A 133 -19.64 6.29 -23.46
CA ASP A 133 -19.52 5.52 -24.71
C ASP A 133 -20.11 4.10 -24.67
N LEU A 134 -20.98 3.79 -23.70
CA LEU A 134 -21.79 2.56 -23.75
C LEU A 134 -22.86 2.67 -24.84
N ILE A 135 -23.12 1.56 -25.52
CA ILE A 135 -24.09 1.50 -26.63
C ILE A 135 -25.50 1.72 -26.07
N PRO A 136 -26.26 2.72 -26.55
CA PRO A 136 -27.64 2.93 -26.11
C PRO A 136 -28.50 1.69 -26.37
N LYS A 137 -29.38 1.33 -25.41
CA LYS A 137 -30.47 0.40 -25.69
C LYS A 137 -31.64 1.18 -26.30
N ASN A 138 -32.11 0.72 -27.46
CA ASN A 138 -33.34 1.21 -28.09
C ASN A 138 -34.58 0.86 -27.27
#